data_AF-A0A284RT64-F1
#
_entry.id   AF-A0A284RT64-F1
#
_cell.length_a   1.000
_cell.length_b   1.000
_cell.length_c   1.000
_cell.angle_alpha   90.00
_cell.angle_beta   90.00
_cell.angle_gamma   90.00
#
_symmetry.space_group_name_H-M   'P 1'
#
loop_
_entity.id
_entity.type
_entity.pdbx_description
1 polymer ?
#
loop_
_entity_poly.entity_id
_entity_poly.type
_entity_poly.pdbx_seq_one_letter_code
_entity_poly.pdbx_strand_id
1 'polypeptide(L)'
;MTDYPPLWTRLYITECSPDYSPAATAFILNPDLGPKSVFPRVASFLERSSQLDIDVIIRVGSAPFHDSASLQPSHMVFTDRHFLCLSRLLVQHAYHIKHFSVDTGFWSSHVNALAAFRSVPMPRLQSFEICHRSVSQVAFEEDFEDDLQEGEIDVLQHPPLSSTEDQILWNQYMYPSLKVLDLSGVPFRWHLFCPRNLTRLCLRFQPYEERPSASILRGILAGSVDTLEILELNGVISTDTSSNDFGLPNRRLILPRVRHFTLGYTTPQEVRLLFQYLDLPAVGDLNINNLEAVWCRDSTDAIESIIEYLPLHQIHTLTLDRVCHGDHCTDTLSTVHTDFGKNGWLHDKDRLPVSLRFIRRLTAVRHLYLYSPCGVFMEYMNYPINLNDLNDGLHARGALNMSDLETWYLSVSNKTLCVRPGKNVGTFLRQRLECWSMDGVYNGPDIAKVDLRLSGSIMCQIQDIETLLPRAWKVTCLE
;
A
#
# COMPACT_ATOMS: atom_id res chain seq x y z
N MET A 1 -4.69 -48.44 -16.12
CA MET A 1 -4.68 -47.04 -16.57
C MET A 1 -5.55 -46.27 -15.61
N THR A 2 -4.96 -45.69 -14.58
CA THR A 2 -5.65 -44.80 -13.63
C THR A 2 -5.66 -43.41 -14.22
N ASP A 3 -6.86 -42.88 -14.48
CA ASP A 3 -7.09 -41.49 -14.89
C ASP A 3 -6.44 -40.55 -13.89
N TYR A 4 -5.34 -39.91 -14.30
CA TYR A 4 -4.70 -38.88 -13.50
C TYR A 4 -5.53 -37.58 -13.57
N PRO A 5 -5.56 -36.77 -12.50
CA PRO A 5 -6.38 -35.56 -12.42
C PRO A 5 -5.96 -34.52 -13.47
N PRO A 6 -6.79 -33.49 -13.71
CA PRO A 6 -6.57 -32.48 -14.75
C PRO A 6 -5.21 -31.77 -14.61
N LEU A 7 -4.71 -31.29 -15.75
CA LEU A 7 -3.41 -30.65 -15.93
C LEU A 7 -3.13 -29.59 -14.85
N TRP A 8 -1.97 -29.70 -14.19
CA TRP A 8 -1.58 -28.84 -13.07
C TRP A 8 -1.07 -27.50 -13.62
N THR A 9 -1.88 -26.45 -13.51
CA THR A 9 -1.52 -25.09 -13.94
C THR A 9 -1.09 -24.19 -12.79
N ARG A 10 -1.07 -24.70 -11.55
CA ARG A 10 -0.72 -23.92 -10.37
C ARG A 10 0.22 -24.70 -9.44
N LEU A 11 1.39 -24.12 -9.21
CA LEU A 11 2.44 -24.61 -8.34
C LEU A 11 2.50 -23.73 -7.10
N TYR A 12 2.21 -24.32 -5.94
CA TYR A 12 2.27 -23.64 -4.65
C TYR A 12 3.35 -24.31 -3.80
N ILE A 13 4.46 -23.60 -3.59
CA ILE A 13 5.65 -24.10 -2.91
C ILE A 13 5.76 -23.38 -1.57
N THR A 14 5.68 -24.15 -0.49
CA THR A 14 5.83 -23.71 0.90
C THR A 14 6.78 -24.61 1.68
N GLU A 15 7.08 -24.27 2.93
CA GLU A 15 7.81 -25.12 3.88
C GLU A 15 7.13 -26.48 4.12
N CYS A 16 5.81 -26.57 3.90
CA CYS A 16 5.04 -27.80 4.01
C CYS A 16 4.96 -28.59 2.70
N SER A 17 5.72 -28.22 1.66
CA SER A 17 5.65 -28.90 0.37
C SER A 17 6.09 -30.35 0.51
N PRO A 18 5.43 -31.31 -0.14
CA PRO A 18 5.78 -32.72 0.02
C PRO A 18 7.10 -33.12 -0.67
N ASP A 19 7.65 -32.26 -1.53
CA ASP A 19 9.03 -32.39 -2.02
C ASP A 19 10.06 -31.97 -0.96
N TYR A 20 9.64 -31.23 0.07
CA TYR A 20 10.44 -30.89 1.22
C TYR A 20 10.39 -32.05 2.23
N SER A 21 11.49 -32.80 2.33
CA SER A 21 11.67 -33.85 3.32
C SER A 21 13.11 -33.87 3.82
N PRO A 22 13.39 -34.43 5.01
CA PRO A 22 14.77 -34.58 5.48
C PRO A 22 15.70 -35.31 4.52
N ALA A 23 15.17 -36.24 3.73
CA ALA A 23 15.91 -36.91 2.66
C ALA A 23 16.22 -35.97 1.48
N ALA A 24 15.30 -35.06 1.13
CA ALA A 24 15.52 -34.03 0.10
C ALA A 24 16.62 -33.04 0.51
N THR A 25 16.69 -32.66 1.79
CA THR A 25 17.75 -31.80 2.30
C THR A 25 19.13 -32.47 2.25
N ALA A 26 19.20 -33.80 2.44
CA ALA A 26 20.45 -34.54 2.24
C ALA A 26 20.91 -34.55 0.77
N PHE A 27 19.97 -34.60 -0.19
CA PHE A 27 20.30 -34.52 -1.62
C PHE A 27 20.87 -33.17 -2.03
N ILE A 28 20.49 -32.11 -1.34
CA ILE A 28 21.02 -30.77 -1.57
C ILE A 28 22.49 -30.67 -1.23
N LEU A 29 23.03 -31.50 -0.34
CA LEU A 29 24.47 -31.48 -0.06
C LEU A 29 25.29 -32.14 -1.19
N ASN A 30 24.65 -32.91 -2.06
CA ASN A 30 25.32 -33.58 -3.18
C ASN A 30 25.23 -32.73 -4.46
N PRO A 31 26.33 -32.11 -4.94
CA PRO A 31 26.34 -31.31 -6.16
C PRO A 31 26.06 -32.10 -7.43
N ASP A 32 26.20 -33.43 -7.42
CA ASP A 32 25.96 -34.29 -8.58
C ASP A 32 24.47 -34.56 -8.82
N LEU A 33 23.61 -34.26 -7.84
CA LEU A 33 22.17 -34.40 -7.96
C LEU A 33 21.55 -33.12 -8.54
N GLY A 34 20.94 -33.26 -9.71
CA GLY A 34 20.28 -32.15 -10.41
C GLY A 34 19.00 -31.67 -9.73
N PRO A 35 18.44 -30.51 -10.15
CA PRO A 35 17.24 -29.91 -9.54
C PRO A 35 16.02 -30.83 -9.44
N LYS A 36 15.86 -31.75 -10.40
CA LYS A 36 14.76 -32.74 -10.41
C LYS A 36 14.85 -33.76 -9.27
N SER A 37 16.04 -34.04 -8.77
CA SER A 37 16.24 -34.93 -7.63
C SER A 37 15.86 -34.26 -6.31
N VAL A 38 15.97 -32.92 -6.25
CA VAL A 38 15.58 -32.12 -5.08
C VAL A 38 14.08 -31.85 -5.07
N PHE A 39 13.47 -31.56 -6.22
CA PHE A 39 12.04 -31.29 -6.35
C PHE A 39 11.34 -32.20 -7.38
N PRO A 40 11.21 -33.50 -7.09
CA PRO A 40 10.70 -34.48 -8.05
C PRO A 40 9.23 -34.26 -8.41
N ARG A 41 8.36 -33.83 -7.47
CA ARG A 41 6.95 -33.57 -7.79
C ARG A 41 6.77 -32.27 -8.55
N VAL A 42 7.46 -31.19 -8.16
CA VAL A 42 7.46 -29.94 -8.93
C VAL A 42 7.93 -30.21 -10.36
N ALA A 43 9.03 -30.95 -10.53
CA ALA A 43 9.51 -31.35 -11.85
C ALA A 43 8.44 -32.15 -12.63
N SER A 44 7.80 -33.13 -12.00
CA SER A 44 6.74 -33.91 -12.66
C SER A 44 5.52 -33.04 -13.03
N PHE A 45 5.15 -32.07 -12.21
CA PHE A 45 4.05 -31.16 -12.53
C PHE A 45 4.39 -30.23 -13.68
N LEU A 46 5.60 -29.67 -13.70
CA LEU A 46 6.10 -28.85 -14.81
C LEU A 46 6.18 -29.62 -16.13
N GLU A 47 6.57 -30.89 -16.09
CA GLU A 47 6.57 -31.77 -17.28
C GLU A 47 5.15 -32.07 -17.75
N ARG A 48 4.22 -32.31 -16.82
CA ARG A 48 2.81 -32.61 -17.13
C ARG A 48 2.02 -31.38 -17.59
N SER A 49 2.39 -30.17 -17.17
CA SER A 49 1.72 -28.93 -17.63
C SER A 49 1.95 -28.68 -19.12
N SER A 50 2.98 -29.28 -19.72
CA SER A 50 3.27 -29.25 -21.15
C SER A 50 3.37 -27.81 -21.69
N GLN A 51 2.40 -27.35 -22.49
CA GLN A 51 2.36 -26.02 -23.11
C GLN A 51 1.35 -25.07 -22.45
N LEU A 52 0.70 -25.51 -21.36
CA LEU A 52 -0.26 -24.69 -20.64
C LEU A 52 0.44 -23.62 -19.82
N ASP A 53 -0.28 -22.53 -19.62
CA ASP A 53 0.16 -21.46 -18.73
C ASP A 53 0.23 -21.97 -17.29
N ILE A 54 1.32 -21.61 -16.59
CA ILE A 54 1.55 -21.99 -15.20
C ILE A 54 1.66 -20.79 -14.28
N ASP A 55 1.10 -20.95 -13.09
CA ASP A 55 1.18 -20.02 -11.98
C ASP A 55 2.14 -20.59 -10.94
N VAL A 56 3.21 -19.87 -10.64
CA VAL A 56 4.25 -20.26 -9.69
C VAL A 56 4.20 -19.32 -8.49
N ILE A 57 3.96 -19.89 -7.31
CA ILE A 57 3.86 -19.15 -6.05
C ILE A 57 4.78 -19.82 -5.03
N ILE A 58 5.79 -19.11 -4.56
CA ILE A 58 6.76 -19.56 -3.55
C ILE A 58 6.55 -18.72 -2.29
N ARG A 59 6.17 -19.36 -1.19
CA ARG A 59 5.95 -18.71 0.11
C ARG A 59 6.63 -19.50 1.22
N VAL A 60 7.79 -19.02 1.64
CA VAL A 60 8.71 -19.74 2.53
C VAL A 60 9.29 -18.74 3.53
N GLY A 61 9.17 -19.02 4.83
CA GLY A 61 9.64 -18.11 5.88
C GLY A 61 8.81 -16.83 6.03
N SER A 62 7.62 -16.76 5.43
CA SER A 62 6.74 -15.58 5.48
C SER A 62 5.78 -15.56 6.68
N ALA A 63 5.97 -16.45 7.66
CA ALA A 63 5.15 -16.46 8.88
C ALA A 63 5.37 -15.14 9.64
N PRO A 64 4.31 -14.51 10.19
CA PRO A 64 4.46 -13.32 11.00
C PRO A 64 5.36 -13.67 12.18
N PHE A 65 6.37 -12.83 12.42
CA PHE A 65 7.27 -12.90 13.56
C PHE A 65 6.44 -12.95 14.86
N HIS A 66 6.11 -14.16 15.32
CA HIS A 66 5.72 -14.37 16.70
C HIS A 66 7.01 -14.40 17.52
N ASP A 67 7.04 -13.52 18.54
CA ASP A 67 8.09 -13.35 19.55
C ASP A 67 9.14 -14.46 19.57
N SER A 68 10.37 -14.04 19.33
CA SER A 68 11.63 -14.78 19.23
C SER A 68 12.08 -15.51 20.52
N ALA A 69 11.14 -16.08 21.27
CA ALA A 69 11.40 -16.81 22.51
C ALA A 69 10.84 -18.25 22.56
N SER A 70 10.08 -18.73 21.56
CA SER A 70 9.41 -20.05 21.69
C SER A 70 9.54 -21.04 20.52
N LEU A 71 10.21 -20.70 19.43
CA LEU A 71 10.44 -21.67 18.34
C LEU A 71 11.70 -22.48 18.62
N GLN A 72 11.52 -23.70 19.12
CA GLN A 72 12.59 -24.70 19.10
C GLN A 72 13.05 -24.94 17.64
N PRO A 73 14.35 -24.87 17.34
CA PRO A 73 14.89 -25.15 16.01
C PRO A 73 14.89 -26.67 15.79
N SER A 74 13.74 -27.25 15.44
CA SER A 74 13.63 -28.70 15.20
C SER A 74 12.90 -29.08 13.91
N HIS A 75 12.46 -28.11 13.11
CA HIS A 75 12.00 -28.35 11.75
C HIS A 75 12.96 -27.68 10.77
N MET A 76 13.47 -28.47 9.84
CA MET A 76 14.47 -28.05 8.86
C MET A 76 13.99 -26.79 8.14
N VAL A 77 14.94 -25.87 7.90
CA VAL A 77 14.69 -24.58 7.23
C VAL A 77 14.96 -24.76 5.74
N PHE A 78 14.08 -24.22 4.90
CA PHE A 78 14.31 -24.13 3.46
C PHE A 78 15.55 -23.24 3.22
N THR A 79 16.59 -23.78 2.61
CA THR A 79 17.89 -23.08 2.46
C THR A 79 18.02 -22.39 1.10
N ASP A 80 18.96 -21.46 0.97
CA ASP A 80 19.30 -20.80 -0.31
C ASP A 80 19.56 -21.77 -1.47
N ARG A 81 20.17 -22.92 -1.19
CA ARG A 81 20.43 -23.93 -2.23
C ARG A 81 19.14 -24.57 -2.74
N HIS A 82 18.09 -24.63 -1.93
CA HIS A 82 16.76 -25.03 -2.39
C HIS A 82 16.21 -24.01 -3.40
N PHE A 83 16.27 -22.73 -3.09
CA PHE A 83 15.84 -21.66 -4.00
C PHE A 83 16.63 -21.66 -5.31
N LEU A 84 17.95 -21.87 -5.24
CA LEU A 84 18.78 -21.98 -6.43
C LEU A 84 18.40 -23.18 -7.30
N CYS A 85 18.09 -24.33 -6.68
CA CYS A 85 17.61 -25.51 -7.41
C CYS A 85 16.24 -25.24 -8.05
N LEU A 86 15.31 -24.60 -7.33
CA LEU A 86 14.01 -24.19 -7.89
C LEU A 86 14.18 -23.26 -9.08
N SER A 87 15.03 -22.25 -8.97
CA SER A 87 15.31 -21.31 -10.06
C SER A 87 15.76 -22.06 -11.33
N ARG A 88 16.72 -22.98 -11.19
CA ARG A 88 17.22 -23.81 -12.30
C ARG A 88 16.19 -24.78 -12.87
N LEU A 89 15.23 -25.22 -12.06
CA LEU A 89 14.13 -26.06 -12.52
C LEU A 89 13.11 -25.24 -13.30
N LEU A 90 12.67 -24.11 -12.73
CA LEU A 90 11.61 -23.27 -13.26
C LEU A 90 12.01 -22.52 -14.54
N VAL A 91 13.28 -22.15 -14.68
CA VAL A 91 13.77 -21.45 -15.88
C VAL A 91 13.54 -22.25 -17.17
N GLN A 92 13.57 -23.59 -17.10
CA GLN A 92 13.31 -24.47 -18.25
C GLN A 92 11.86 -24.35 -18.76
N HIS A 93 11.00 -23.78 -17.94
CA HIS A 93 9.57 -23.58 -18.15
C HIS A 93 9.19 -22.09 -18.26
N ALA A 94 10.17 -21.18 -18.25
CA ALA A 94 9.95 -19.73 -18.23
C ALA A 94 8.99 -19.22 -19.34
N TYR A 95 9.02 -19.86 -20.51
CA TYR A 95 8.23 -19.47 -21.68
C TYR A 95 6.71 -19.58 -21.50
N HIS A 96 6.23 -20.41 -20.57
CA HIS A 96 4.80 -20.55 -20.28
C HIS A 96 4.42 -20.15 -18.85
N ILE A 97 5.33 -19.54 -18.08
CA ILE A 97 4.99 -18.94 -16.79
C ILE A 97 4.11 -17.72 -17.04
N LYS A 98 2.91 -17.74 -16.47
CA LYS A 98 1.93 -16.66 -16.55
C LYS A 98 1.94 -15.78 -15.31
N HIS A 99 2.05 -16.40 -14.14
CA HIS A 99 2.13 -15.68 -12.87
C HIS A 99 3.33 -16.19 -12.07
N PHE A 100 4.16 -15.29 -11.57
CA PHE A 100 5.32 -15.63 -10.75
C PHE A 100 5.30 -14.78 -9.48
N SER A 101 5.29 -15.41 -8.32
CA SER A 101 5.24 -14.75 -7.01
C SER A 101 6.21 -15.40 -6.04
N VAL A 102 7.06 -14.61 -5.39
CA VAL A 102 8.00 -15.04 -4.36
C VAL A 102 7.84 -14.14 -3.14
N ASP A 103 7.54 -14.75 -1.99
CA ASP A 103 7.40 -14.10 -0.70
C ASP A 103 8.22 -14.86 0.33
N THR A 104 9.31 -14.24 0.78
CA THR A 104 10.23 -14.84 1.75
C THR A 104 10.81 -13.82 2.74
N GLY A 105 11.23 -14.30 3.91
CA GLY A 105 11.81 -13.46 4.95
C GLY A 105 13.26 -13.03 4.73
N PHE A 106 13.98 -13.69 3.81
CA PHE A 106 15.43 -13.53 3.62
C PHE A 106 15.77 -13.00 2.22
N TRP A 107 16.73 -12.09 2.12
CA TRP A 107 17.10 -11.47 0.84
C TRP A 107 17.78 -12.46 -0.12
N SER A 108 18.79 -13.19 0.37
CA SER A 108 19.49 -14.24 -0.40
C SER A 108 18.56 -15.28 -1.01
N SER A 109 17.45 -15.59 -0.33
CA SER A 109 16.43 -16.50 -0.86
C SER A 109 15.75 -15.96 -2.13
N HIS A 110 15.47 -14.65 -2.20
CA HIS A 110 14.96 -14.01 -3.41
C HIS A 110 15.98 -14.01 -4.55
N VAL A 111 17.23 -13.63 -4.25
CA VAL A 111 18.34 -13.64 -5.21
C VAL A 111 18.49 -15.04 -5.81
N ASN A 112 18.53 -16.07 -4.97
CA ASN A 112 18.67 -17.46 -5.40
C ASN A 112 17.44 -17.97 -6.17
N ALA A 113 16.23 -17.56 -5.81
CA ALA A 113 15.00 -17.95 -6.52
C ALA A 113 14.97 -17.41 -7.96
N LEU A 114 15.62 -16.27 -8.20
CA LEU A 114 15.61 -15.57 -9.48
C LEU A 114 16.91 -15.70 -10.28
N ALA A 115 17.97 -16.24 -9.68
CA ALA A 115 19.31 -16.32 -10.27
C ALA A 115 19.34 -16.91 -11.70
N ALA A 116 18.54 -17.95 -11.98
CA ALA A 116 18.53 -18.60 -13.29
C ALA A 116 17.68 -17.83 -14.34
N PHE A 117 16.81 -16.91 -13.93
CA PHE A 117 15.93 -16.15 -14.83
C PHE A 117 16.60 -14.93 -15.47
N ARG A 118 17.87 -14.65 -15.13
CA ARG A 118 18.62 -13.54 -15.70
C ARG A 118 18.66 -13.63 -17.23
N SER A 119 18.13 -12.60 -17.90
CA SER A 119 18.06 -12.52 -19.36
C SER A 119 17.30 -13.67 -20.03
N VAL A 120 16.34 -14.29 -19.32
CA VAL A 120 15.46 -15.34 -19.88
C VAL A 120 14.10 -14.74 -20.27
N PRO A 121 13.67 -14.88 -21.54
CA PRO A 121 12.36 -14.40 -21.98
C PRO A 121 11.21 -15.12 -21.26
N MET A 122 10.22 -14.35 -20.82
CA MET A 122 8.97 -14.85 -20.24
C MET A 122 7.77 -14.28 -21.00
N PRO A 123 7.57 -14.69 -22.28
CA PRO A 123 6.58 -14.09 -23.18
C PRO A 123 5.13 -14.13 -22.69
N ARG A 124 4.77 -15.10 -21.84
CA ARG A 124 3.42 -15.25 -21.29
C ARG A 124 3.24 -14.67 -19.89
N LEU A 125 4.29 -14.10 -19.30
CA LEU A 125 4.23 -13.53 -17.96
C LEU A 125 3.29 -12.33 -17.94
N GLN A 126 2.22 -12.43 -17.15
CA GLN A 126 1.21 -11.40 -16.97
C GLN A 126 1.33 -10.71 -15.61
N SER A 127 1.79 -11.44 -14.59
CA SER A 127 2.00 -10.90 -13.23
C SER A 127 3.32 -11.36 -12.66
N PHE A 128 4.06 -10.44 -12.06
CA PHE A 128 5.29 -10.70 -11.35
C PHE A 128 5.25 -10.02 -9.98
N GLU A 129 5.50 -10.78 -8.93
CA GLU A 129 5.42 -10.32 -7.54
C GLU A 129 6.66 -10.79 -6.77
N ILE A 130 7.33 -9.84 -6.11
CA ILE A 130 8.35 -10.11 -5.12
C ILE A 130 7.99 -9.35 -3.86
N CYS A 131 7.83 -10.08 -2.76
CA CYS A 131 7.57 -9.51 -1.45
C CYS A 131 8.64 -9.96 -0.47
N HIS A 132 9.62 -9.09 -0.22
CA HIS A 132 10.57 -9.29 0.85
C HIS A 132 10.05 -8.62 2.12
N ARG A 133 9.76 -9.46 3.12
CA ARG A 133 9.20 -9.12 4.44
C ARG A 133 7.90 -8.29 4.37
N SER A 134 6.79 -8.89 4.81
CA SER A 134 5.53 -8.16 4.96
C SER A 134 5.58 -7.26 6.20
N VAL A 135 5.20 -5.98 6.05
CA VAL A 135 4.81 -5.00 7.10
C VAL A 135 5.82 -3.88 7.43
N SER A 136 5.22 -2.72 7.70
CA SER A 136 5.70 -1.35 8.00
C SER A 136 6.78 -1.16 9.10
N GLN A 137 7.41 -2.21 9.61
CA GLN A 137 8.53 -2.09 10.56
C GLN A 137 9.89 -2.24 9.88
N VAL A 138 9.95 -2.93 8.74
CA VAL A 138 11.20 -3.30 8.07
C VAL A 138 11.91 -2.13 7.39
N ALA A 139 11.16 -1.11 6.93
CA ALA A 139 11.75 0.08 6.31
C ALA A 139 12.57 0.97 7.30
N PHE A 140 12.73 0.53 8.56
CA PHE A 140 13.31 1.32 9.64
C PHE A 140 14.23 0.51 10.58
N GLU A 141 14.52 -0.76 10.27
CA GLU A 141 15.53 -1.52 11.00
C GLU A 141 16.90 -1.24 10.37
N GLU A 142 17.85 -0.69 11.14
CA GLU A 142 19.24 -0.44 10.69
C GLU A 142 19.90 -1.74 10.15
N ASP A 143 19.49 -2.89 10.67
CA ASP A 143 19.96 -4.22 10.26
C ASP A 143 19.47 -4.66 8.86
N PHE A 144 18.51 -3.94 8.25
CA PHE A 144 17.96 -4.32 6.95
C PHE A 144 18.98 -4.15 5.81
N GLU A 145 19.78 -3.08 5.85
CA GLU A 145 20.76 -2.79 4.79
C GLU A 145 21.94 -3.79 4.83
N ASP A 146 22.26 -4.36 6.00
CA ASP A 146 23.30 -5.39 6.14
C ASP A 146 22.92 -6.70 5.44
N ASP A 147 21.63 -7.08 5.46
CA ASP A 147 21.11 -8.27 4.77
C ASP A 147 21.17 -8.14 3.23
N LEU A 148 21.22 -6.92 2.68
CA LEU A 148 21.16 -6.67 1.24
C LEU A 148 22.49 -6.87 0.51
N GLN A 149 23.61 -7.05 1.24
CA GLN A 149 24.94 -7.24 0.65
C GLN A 149 25.10 -8.58 -0.10
N GLU A 150 24.14 -9.51 0.02
CA GLU A 150 24.24 -10.89 -0.48
C GLU A 150 23.90 -11.09 -1.98
N GLY A 151 23.76 -10.02 -2.78
CA GLY A 151 23.63 -10.10 -4.24
C GLY A 151 22.48 -9.28 -4.82
N GLU A 152 22.35 -9.28 -6.14
CA GLU A 152 21.42 -8.42 -6.88
C GLU A 152 20.37 -9.23 -7.67
N ILE A 153 19.15 -8.68 -7.81
CA ILE A 153 18.11 -9.22 -8.69
C ILE A 153 18.18 -8.53 -10.06
N ASP A 154 18.62 -9.27 -11.07
CA ASP A 154 18.75 -8.78 -12.46
C ASP A 154 17.49 -9.03 -13.33
N VAL A 155 16.49 -9.74 -12.81
CA VAL A 155 15.23 -10.00 -13.55
C VAL A 155 14.49 -8.68 -13.69
N LEU A 156 13.77 -8.48 -14.80
CA LEU A 156 13.13 -7.20 -15.16
C LEU A 156 14.10 -6.03 -15.41
N GLN A 157 15.40 -6.28 -15.54
CA GLN A 157 16.37 -5.27 -15.99
C GLN A 157 16.72 -5.45 -17.47
N HIS A 158 17.04 -4.35 -18.15
CA HIS A 158 17.67 -4.39 -19.47
C HIS A 158 19.20 -4.28 -19.33
N PRO A 159 19.99 -4.85 -20.25
CA PRO A 159 21.43 -4.55 -20.32
C PRO A 159 21.62 -3.03 -20.52
N PRO A 160 22.79 -2.44 -20.26
CA PRO A 160 23.01 -1.01 -20.49
C PRO A 160 22.86 -0.65 -21.97
N LEU A 161 21.64 -0.26 -22.37
CA LEU A 161 21.24 0.08 -23.73
C LEU A 161 21.27 1.60 -23.89
N SER A 162 21.81 2.06 -25.01
CA SER A 162 22.04 3.49 -25.29
C SER A 162 20.80 4.22 -25.81
N SER A 163 19.79 3.53 -26.33
CA SER A 163 18.58 4.15 -26.89
C SER A 163 17.29 3.68 -26.20
N THR A 164 16.29 4.57 -26.15
CA THR A 164 14.95 4.23 -25.65
C THR A 164 14.24 3.22 -26.55
N GLU A 165 14.52 3.22 -27.85
CA GLU A 165 13.95 2.26 -28.81
C GLU A 165 14.41 0.83 -28.50
N ASP A 166 15.72 0.65 -28.24
CA ASP A 166 16.27 -0.65 -27.86
C ASP A 166 15.67 -1.16 -26.55
N GLN A 167 15.44 -0.25 -25.58
CA GLN A 167 14.79 -0.61 -24.32
C GLN A 167 13.34 -1.07 -24.53
N ILE A 168 12.61 -0.45 -25.46
CA ILE A 168 11.24 -0.84 -25.83
C ILE A 168 11.25 -2.22 -26.50
N LEU A 169 12.14 -2.43 -27.47
CA LEU A 169 12.28 -3.72 -28.16
C LEU A 169 12.67 -4.84 -27.19
N TRP A 170 13.58 -4.55 -26.24
CA TRP A 170 13.95 -5.49 -25.18
C TRP A 170 12.73 -5.89 -24.34
N ASN A 171 11.91 -4.93 -23.90
CA ASN A 171 10.70 -5.23 -23.15
C ASN A 171 9.71 -6.09 -23.96
N GLN A 172 9.48 -5.76 -25.24
CA GLN A 172 8.58 -6.50 -26.13
C GLN A 172 9.05 -7.93 -26.38
N TYR A 173 10.36 -8.16 -26.38
CA TYR A 173 10.93 -9.49 -26.51
C TYR A 173 10.84 -10.29 -25.21
N MET A 174 11.19 -9.66 -24.08
CA MET A 174 11.33 -10.34 -22.79
C MET A 174 9.99 -10.55 -22.08
N TYR A 175 9.15 -9.52 -22.00
CA TYR A 175 7.94 -9.49 -21.17
C TYR A 175 6.73 -8.83 -21.88
N PRO A 176 6.38 -9.23 -23.12
CA PRO A 176 5.32 -8.59 -23.91
C PRO A 176 3.94 -8.61 -23.24
N SER A 177 3.66 -9.62 -22.40
CA SER A 177 2.36 -9.82 -21.76
C SER A 177 2.26 -9.23 -20.35
N LEU A 178 3.33 -8.65 -19.80
CA LEU A 178 3.39 -8.24 -18.41
C LEU A 178 2.47 -7.04 -18.16
N LYS A 179 1.52 -7.19 -17.22
CA LYS A 179 0.51 -6.17 -16.88
C LYS A 179 0.49 -5.79 -15.42
N VAL A 180 0.94 -6.68 -14.54
CA VAL A 180 0.92 -6.48 -13.09
C VAL A 180 2.32 -6.68 -12.55
N LEU A 181 2.81 -5.69 -11.82
CA LEU A 181 4.08 -5.76 -11.13
C LEU A 181 3.93 -5.30 -9.69
N ASP A 182 4.40 -6.11 -8.75
CA ASP A 182 4.39 -5.82 -7.33
C ASP A 182 5.77 -6.13 -6.73
N LEU A 183 6.46 -5.08 -6.27
CA LEU A 183 7.80 -5.17 -5.70
C LEU A 183 7.79 -4.52 -4.32
N SER A 184 8.04 -5.31 -3.29
CA SER A 184 8.10 -4.85 -1.90
C SER A 184 9.43 -5.22 -1.25
N GLY A 185 10.19 -4.24 -0.76
CA GLY A 185 11.43 -4.48 -0.02
C GLY A 185 12.58 -5.01 -0.88
N VAL A 186 12.66 -4.63 -2.15
CA VAL A 186 13.62 -5.23 -3.10
C VAL A 186 14.57 -4.17 -3.67
N PRO A 187 15.88 -4.23 -3.39
CA PRO A 187 16.83 -3.37 -4.09
C PRO A 187 16.84 -3.67 -5.58
N PHE A 188 16.73 -2.62 -6.40
CA PHE A 188 16.75 -2.70 -7.86
C PHE A 188 17.66 -1.61 -8.42
N ARG A 189 18.34 -1.93 -9.53
CA ARG A 189 18.97 -0.90 -10.36
C ARG A 189 17.88 -0.19 -11.17
N TRP A 190 17.23 0.78 -10.55
CA TRP A 190 16.06 1.45 -11.11
C TRP A 190 16.29 2.10 -12.49
N HIS A 191 17.52 2.51 -12.78
CA HIS A 191 17.88 3.05 -14.10
C HIS A 191 17.91 2.01 -15.23
N LEU A 192 17.89 0.71 -14.90
CA LEU A 192 17.80 -0.41 -15.84
C LEU A 192 16.40 -1.04 -15.90
N PHE A 193 15.44 -0.47 -15.17
CA PHE A 193 14.09 -1.00 -15.08
C PHE A 193 13.43 -1.06 -16.47
N CYS A 194 13.08 -2.27 -16.91
CA CYS A 194 12.57 -2.49 -18.26
C CYS A 194 11.04 -2.68 -18.42
N PRO A 195 10.24 -3.06 -17.41
CA PRO A 195 8.80 -3.24 -17.57
C PRO A 195 8.09 -1.99 -18.12
N ARG A 196 7.20 -2.20 -19.09
CA ARG A 196 6.40 -1.17 -19.78
C ARG A 196 4.98 -1.66 -20.01
N ASN A 197 4.06 -0.75 -20.36
CA ASN A 197 2.65 -1.06 -20.65
C ASN A 197 1.91 -1.78 -19.49
N LEU A 198 2.30 -1.47 -18.26
CA LEU A 198 1.68 -2.02 -17.05
C LEU A 198 0.31 -1.40 -16.81
N THR A 199 -0.61 -2.20 -16.27
CA THR A 199 -1.92 -1.76 -15.76
C THR A 199 -1.89 -1.53 -14.25
N ARG A 200 -1.03 -2.26 -13.55
CA ARG A 200 -0.81 -2.13 -12.11
C ARG A 200 0.67 -2.14 -11.79
N LEU A 201 1.11 -1.13 -11.05
CA LEU A 201 2.46 -1.02 -10.51
C LEU A 201 2.38 -0.74 -9.01
N CYS A 202 2.90 -1.66 -8.21
CA CYS A 202 3.02 -1.52 -6.76
C CYS A 202 4.50 -1.54 -6.39
N LEU A 203 5.01 -0.43 -5.86
CA LEU A 203 6.36 -0.31 -5.33
C LEU A 203 6.22 0.03 -3.84
N ARG A 204 6.77 -0.82 -2.97
CA ARG A 204 6.55 -0.72 -1.52
C ARG A 204 7.84 -0.92 -0.74
N PHE A 205 8.00 -0.15 0.33
CA PHE A 205 9.02 -0.33 1.36
C PHE A 205 10.43 -0.54 0.80
N GLN A 206 10.83 0.30 -0.17
CA GLN A 206 12.15 0.15 -0.79
C GLN A 206 13.26 0.51 0.22
N PRO A 207 14.39 -0.25 0.25
CA PRO A 207 15.55 0.05 1.10
C PRO A 207 15.98 1.50 0.92
N TYR A 208 16.36 2.18 2.00
CA TYR A 208 16.47 3.65 2.00
C TYR A 208 17.53 4.13 1.00
N GLU A 209 18.69 3.47 0.99
CA GLU A 209 19.81 3.83 0.11
C GLU A 209 19.57 3.45 -1.36
N GLU A 210 18.69 2.48 -1.60
CA GLU A 210 18.40 1.92 -2.93
C GLU A 210 17.12 2.51 -3.54
N ARG A 211 16.54 3.56 -2.95
CA ARG A 211 15.34 4.22 -3.51
C ARG A 211 15.65 4.92 -4.83
N PRO A 212 14.77 4.84 -5.85
CA PRO A 212 14.92 5.65 -7.05
C PRO A 212 14.83 7.13 -6.73
N SER A 213 15.61 7.95 -7.46
CA SER A 213 15.36 9.38 -7.52
C SER A 213 14.01 9.66 -8.18
N ALA A 214 13.45 10.85 -7.94
CA ALA A 214 12.17 11.23 -8.52
C ALA A 214 12.23 11.27 -10.07
N SER A 215 13.37 11.65 -10.65
CA SER A 215 13.62 11.60 -12.09
C SER A 215 13.57 10.17 -12.65
N ILE A 216 14.21 9.21 -11.96
CA ILE A 216 14.18 7.80 -12.36
C ILE A 216 12.76 7.23 -12.25
N LEU A 217 12.07 7.50 -11.14
CA LEU A 217 10.68 7.07 -10.95
C LEU A 217 9.76 7.63 -12.04
N ARG A 218 9.93 8.91 -12.43
CA ARG A 218 9.21 9.51 -13.55
C ARG A 218 9.47 8.76 -14.86
N GLY A 219 10.71 8.35 -15.12
CA GLY A 219 11.08 7.54 -16.29
C GLY A 219 10.38 6.17 -16.30
N ILE A 220 10.36 5.50 -15.14
CA ILE A 220 9.65 4.23 -14.95
C ILE A 220 8.15 4.37 -15.27
N LEU A 221 7.50 5.39 -14.67
CA LEU A 221 6.07 5.65 -14.85
C LEU A 221 5.74 6.04 -16.29
N ALA A 222 6.62 6.78 -16.97
CA ALA A 222 6.44 7.14 -18.38
C ALA A 222 6.36 5.91 -19.30
N GLY A 223 6.98 4.78 -18.91
CA GLY A 223 6.88 3.52 -19.65
C GLY A 223 5.47 2.89 -19.66
N SER A 224 4.56 3.35 -18.79
CA SER A 224 3.18 2.85 -18.68
C SER A 224 2.14 3.97 -18.66
N VAL A 225 2.48 5.15 -19.21
CA VAL A 225 1.67 6.37 -19.13
C VAL A 225 0.22 6.18 -19.59
N ASP A 226 0.02 5.47 -20.70
CA ASP A 226 -1.30 5.28 -21.32
C ASP A 226 -2.04 4.02 -20.85
N THR A 227 -1.44 3.20 -19.98
CA THR A 227 -1.99 1.90 -19.58
C THR A 227 -2.20 1.77 -18.08
N LEU A 228 -1.52 2.57 -17.26
CA LEU A 228 -1.52 2.40 -15.80
C LEU A 228 -2.86 2.85 -15.20
N GLU A 229 -3.50 1.94 -14.47
CA GLU A 229 -4.81 2.15 -13.82
C GLU A 229 -4.72 2.13 -12.29
N ILE A 230 -3.76 1.36 -11.76
CA ILE A 230 -3.50 1.21 -10.33
C ILE A 230 -2.04 1.53 -10.07
N LEU A 231 -1.79 2.52 -9.21
CA LEU A 231 -0.46 2.93 -8.79
C LEU A 231 -0.37 2.93 -7.27
N GLU A 232 0.59 2.18 -6.73
CA GLU A 232 0.89 2.17 -5.30
C GLU A 232 2.37 2.49 -5.09
N LEU A 233 2.62 3.54 -4.31
CA LEU A 233 3.94 4.05 -3.98
C LEU A 233 4.02 4.24 -2.47
N ASN A 234 4.60 3.26 -1.77
CA ASN A 234 4.78 3.31 -0.31
C ASN A 234 6.27 3.39 0.05
N GLY A 235 6.78 4.56 0.44
CA GLY A 235 8.18 4.75 0.86
C GLY A 235 9.17 4.40 -0.25
N VAL A 236 8.98 5.02 -1.43
CA VAL A 236 9.69 4.65 -2.67
C VAL A 236 10.68 5.71 -3.12
N ILE A 237 10.48 6.99 -2.82
CA ILE A 237 11.33 8.07 -3.36
C ILE A 237 12.48 8.37 -2.41
N SER A 238 13.70 8.51 -2.96
CA SER A 238 14.82 9.07 -2.20
C SER A 238 14.64 10.58 -2.01
N THR A 239 14.78 11.05 -0.77
CA THR A 239 14.78 12.49 -0.44
C THR A 239 16.18 13.10 -0.48
N ASP A 240 17.21 12.29 -0.72
CA ASP A 240 18.59 12.76 -0.74
C ASP A 240 18.83 13.55 -2.01
N THR A 241 18.75 14.88 -1.88
CA THR A 241 18.94 15.83 -2.97
C THR A 241 20.44 15.99 -3.29
N SER A 242 21.15 14.90 -3.61
CA SER A 242 22.52 14.99 -4.13
C SER A 242 22.51 15.58 -5.55
N SER A 243 22.45 16.91 -5.58
CA SER A 243 23.00 17.88 -6.54
C SER A 243 22.75 17.79 -8.06
N ASN A 244 22.05 16.80 -8.63
CA ASN A 244 21.81 16.76 -10.09
C ASN A 244 20.34 16.85 -10.55
N ASP A 245 19.38 16.79 -9.63
CA ASP A 245 17.95 16.92 -9.95
C ASP A 245 17.47 18.40 -10.06
N PHE A 246 18.37 19.36 -10.27
CA PHE A 246 18.01 20.76 -10.54
C PHE A 246 17.70 21.03 -12.04
N GLY A 247 17.91 20.05 -12.92
CA GLY A 247 17.65 20.13 -14.37
C GLY A 247 16.27 19.60 -14.78
N LEU A 248 15.25 19.78 -13.95
CA LEU A 248 13.96 19.11 -14.11
C LEU A 248 13.23 19.57 -15.38
N PRO A 249 12.59 18.66 -16.13
CA PRO A 249 11.71 19.06 -17.21
C PRO A 249 10.55 19.89 -16.66
N ASN A 250 10.29 21.05 -17.28
CA ASN A 250 9.23 22.00 -16.92
C ASN A 250 7.79 21.40 -16.88
N ARG A 251 7.59 20.11 -17.17
CA ARG A 251 6.28 19.48 -17.34
C ARG A 251 6.14 18.18 -16.54
N ARG A 252 5.13 18.18 -15.67
CA ARG A 252 4.61 17.00 -14.94
C ARG A 252 4.20 15.90 -15.92
N LEU A 253 4.51 14.65 -15.56
CA LEU A 253 4.02 13.45 -16.22
C LEU A 253 2.55 13.27 -15.82
N ILE A 254 1.67 13.31 -16.81
CA ILE A 254 0.23 13.10 -16.61
C ILE A 254 -0.04 11.61 -16.76
N LEU A 255 -0.64 10.97 -15.76
CA LEU A 255 -1.08 9.58 -15.82
C LEU A 255 -2.62 9.54 -15.92
N PRO A 256 -3.18 9.63 -17.14
CA PRO A 256 -4.60 9.93 -17.35
C PRO A 256 -5.55 8.79 -16.97
N ARG A 257 -5.06 7.57 -16.77
CA ARG A 257 -5.89 6.39 -16.49
C ARG A 257 -5.81 5.88 -15.06
N VAL A 258 -4.94 6.45 -14.23
CA VAL A 258 -4.80 6.03 -12.83
C VAL A 258 -6.06 6.41 -12.08
N ARG A 259 -6.81 5.40 -11.62
CA ARG A 259 -8.06 5.54 -10.87
C ARG A 259 -7.88 5.23 -9.40
N HIS A 260 -6.99 4.29 -9.10
CA HIS A 260 -6.64 3.87 -7.75
C HIS A 260 -5.21 4.30 -7.47
N PHE A 261 -5.04 5.14 -6.46
CA PHE A 261 -3.74 5.65 -6.07
C PHE A 261 -3.51 5.45 -4.57
N THR A 262 -2.45 4.72 -4.24
CA THR A 262 -1.98 4.54 -2.87
C THR A 262 -0.66 5.27 -2.69
N LEU A 263 -0.63 6.16 -1.71
CA LEU A 263 0.52 6.97 -1.31
C LEU A 263 0.90 6.66 0.13
N GLY A 264 2.02 5.95 0.30
CA GLY A 264 2.68 5.80 1.59
C GLY A 264 3.94 6.65 1.64
N TYR A 265 4.09 7.49 2.67
CA TYR A 265 5.27 8.33 2.83
C TYR A 265 5.89 8.17 4.23
N THR A 266 7.21 8.32 4.32
CA THR A 266 7.93 8.41 5.61
C THR A 266 8.21 9.86 6.00
N THR A 267 8.27 10.77 5.01
CA THR A 267 8.44 12.20 5.25
C THR A 267 7.54 13.03 4.33
N PRO A 268 7.11 14.24 4.75
CA PRO A 268 6.35 15.12 3.87
C PRO A 268 7.10 15.54 2.59
N GLN A 269 8.43 15.56 2.64
CA GLN A 269 9.25 15.91 1.49
C GLN A 269 9.11 14.90 0.34
N GLU A 270 8.93 13.61 0.62
CA GLU A 270 8.65 12.59 -0.39
C GLU A 270 7.38 12.94 -1.19
N VAL A 271 6.33 13.36 -0.48
CA VAL A 271 5.03 13.71 -1.07
C VAL A 271 5.16 14.95 -1.97
N ARG A 272 5.88 15.96 -1.48
CA ARG A 272 6.15 17.18 -2.24
C ARG A 272 6.94 16.88 -3.52
N LEU A 273 8.01 16.09 -3.42
CA LEU A 273 8.81 15.70 -4.57
C LEU A 273 7.97 14.91 -5.58
N LEU A 274 7.19 13.92 -5.13
CA LEU A 274 6.34 13.11 -6.00
C LEU A 274 5.41 13.97 -6.87
N PHE A 275 4.68 14.90 -6.26
CA PHE A 275 3.68 15.70 -6.96
C PHE A 275 4.26 16.86 -7.79
N GLN A 276 5.52 17.23 -7.59
CA GLN A 276 6.24 18.09 -8.53
C GLN A 276 6.44 17.44 -9.90
N TYR A 277 6.37 16.10 -9.99
CA TYR A 277 6.59 15.36 -11.24
C TYR A 277 5.37 14.67 -11.80
N LEU A 278 4.33 14.46 -10.98
CA LEU A 278 3.17 13.66 -11.37
C LEU A 278 1.88 14.46 -11.34
N ASP A 279 1.00 14.14 -12.28
CA ASP A 279 -0.38 14.62 -12.32
C ASP A 279 -1.30 13.42 -12.52
N LEU A 280 -2.34 13.33 -11.68
CA LEU A 280 -3.22 12.16 -11.57
C LEU A 280 -4.69 12.58 -11.74
N PRO A 281 -5.09 13.03 -12.95
CA PRO A 281 -6.36 13.71 -13.15
C PRO A 281 -7.60 12.81 -13.03
N ALA A 282 -7.44 11.48 -13.07
CA ALA A 282 -8.56 10.53 -13.05
C ALA A 282 -8.70 9.74 -11.74
N VAL A 283 -7.92 10.07 -10.71
CA VAL A 283 -7.98 9.36 -9.42
C VAL A 283 -9.33 9.57 -8.77
N GLY A 284 -10.00 8.46 -8.44
CA GLY A 284 -11.25 8.42 -7.69
C GLY A 284 -11.11 7.66 -6.37
N ASP A 285 -10.14 6.76 -6.26
CA ASP A 285 -9.86 5.99 -5.06
C ASP A 285 -8.46 6.35 -4.55
N LEU A 286 -8.40 6.97 -3.37
CA LEU A 286 -7.19 7.50 -2.77
C LEU A 286 -6.93 6.83 -1.41
N ASN A 287 -5.75 6.23 -1.26
CA ASN A 287 -5.26 5.71 0.00
C ASN A 287 -3.99 6.47 0.41
N ILE A 288 -3.99 7.05 1.61
CA ILE A 288 -2.87 7.81 2.16
C ILE A 288 -2.42 7.12 3.45
N ASN A 289 -1.14 6.73 3.51
CA ASN A 289 -0.54 6.06 4.64
C ASN A 289 0.68 6.85 5.14
N ASN A 290 0.69 7.19 6.43
CA ASN A 290 1.92 7.61 7.10
C ASN A 290 2.67 6.36 7.57
N LEU A 291 3.82 6.10 6.92
CA LEU A 291 4.62 4.90 7.19
C LEU A 291 5.54 5.06 8.39
N GLU A 292 5.73 6.27 8.93
CA GLU A 292 6.68 6.53 10.00
C GLU A 292 6.36 5.71 11.27
N ALA A 293 7.37 4.99 11.78
CA ALA A 293 7.24 4.13 12.96
C ALA A 293 6.99 4.94 14.25
N VAL A 294 7.42 6.20 14.30
CA VAL A 294 7.14 7.11 15.42
C VAL A 294 5.76 7.73 15.20
N TRP A 295 4.81 7.33 16.05
CA TRP A 295 3.41 7.71 15.89
C TRP A 295 3.25 9.23 15.95
N CYS A 296 2.44 9.78 15.05
CA CYS A 296 1.96 11.17 15.08
C CYS A 296 2.97 12.27 14.74
N ARG A 297 3.91 12.04 13.81
CA ARG A 297 4.59 13.18 13.19
C ARG A 297 3.62 13.97 12.32
N ASP A 298 3.80 15.29 12.33
CA ASP A 298 2.94 16.22 11.62
C ASP A 298 2.95 15.94 10.10
N SER A 299 1.80 15.53 9.57
CA SER A 299 1.56 15.30 8.16
C SER A 299 1.04 16.54 7.42
N THR A 300 1.02 17.71 8.07
CA THR A 300 0.45 18.95 7.52
C THR A 300 1.03 19.27 6.14
N ASP A 301 2.36 19.31 5.99
CA ASP A 301 3.02 19.62 4.72
C ASP A 301 2.71 18.60 3.60
N ALA A 302 2.57 17.33 3.97
CA ALA A 302 2.19 16.26 3.04
C ALA A 302 0.76 16.48 2.53
N ILE A 303 -0.16 16.80 3.44
CA ILE A 303 -1.55 17.08 3.12
C ILE A 303 -1.68 18.38 2.33
N GLU A 304 -0.87 19.41 2.62
CA GLU A 304 -0.84 20.63 1.81
C GLU A 304 -0.49 20.33 0.35
N SER A 305 0.54 19.52 0.14
CA SER A 305 0.93 19.06 -1.20
C SER A 305 -0.20 18.28 -1.88
N ILE A 306 -0.90 17.41 -1.13
CA ILE A 306 -2.05 16.66 -1.65
C ILE A 306 -3.20 17.60 -2.05
N ILE A 307 -3.52 18.62 -1.24
CA ILE A 307 -4.55 19.62 -1.55
C ILE A 307 -4.18 20.40 -2.83
N GLU A 308 -2.91 20.75 -2.99
CA GLU A 308 -2.42 21.54 -4.12
C GLU A 308 -2.48 20.76 -5.44
N TYR A 309 -2.09 19.48 -5.42
CA TYR A 309 -1.81 18.75 -6.66
C TYR A 309 -2.86 17.71 -7.06
N LEU A 310 -3.68 17.20 -6.13
CA LEU A 310 -4.68 16.18 -6.45
C LEU A 310 -6.09 16.75 -6.66
N PRO A 311 -6.88 16.17 -7.60
CA PRO A 311 -8.27 16.56 -7.81
C PRO A 311 -9.17 15.98 -6.69
N LEU A 312 -9.08 16.49 -5.47
CA LEU A 312 -9.77 15.94 -4.30
C LEU A 312 -11.32 15.91 -4.41
N HIS A 313 -11.89 16.76 -5.26
CA HIS A 313 -13.34 16.91 -5.43
C HIS A 313 -14.02 15.72 -6.12
N GLN A 314 -13.26 14.86 -6.79
CA GLN A 314 -13.76 13.65 -7.48
C GLN A 314 -13.38 12.35 -6.76
N ILE A 315 -12.82 12.43 -5.55
CA ILE A 315 -12.49 11.26 -4.75
C ILE A 315 -13.78 10.66 -4.18
N HIS A 316 -14.07 9.41 -4.52
CA HIS A 316 -15.23 8.64 -4.06
C HIS A 316 -14.88 7.73 -2.89
N THR A 317 -13.67 7.16 -2.92
CA THR A 317 -13.13 6.30 -1.85
C THR A 317 -11.90 6.95 -1.24
N LEU A 318 -11.92 7.17 0.07
CA LEU A 318 -10.79 7.68 0.82
C LEU A 318 -10.39 6.72 1.93
N THR A 319 -9.11 6.33 1.94
CA THR A 319 -8.49 5.62 3.05
C THR A 319 -7.39 6.48 3.66
N LEU A 320 -7.44 6.68 4.97
CA LEU A 320 -6.38 7.34 5.74
C LEU A 320 -5.86 6.37 6.80
N ASP A 321 -4.55 6.10 6.77
CA ASP A 321 -3.86 5.25 7.73
C ASP A 321 -2.75 6.02 8.44
N ARG A 322 -2.91 6.19 9.77
CA ARG A 322 -1.96 6.90 10.66
C ARG A 322 -1.63 8.34 10.23
N VAL A 323 -2.50 8.97 9.44
CA VAL A 323 -2.35 10.37 9.01
C VAL A 323 -2.70 11.30 10.17
N CYS A 324 -1.71 12.05 10.66
CA CYS A 324 -1.87 12.99 11.77
C CYS A 324 -1.64 14.42 11.33
N HIS A 325 -2.59 15.30 11.57
CA HIS A 325 -2.40 16.74 11.41
C HIS A 325 -1.84 17.32 12.72
N GLY A 326 -0.77 18.10 12.62
CA GLY A 326 -0.02 18.62 13.75
C GLY A 326 -0.83 19.38 14.79
N ASP A 327 -0.41 19.21 16.05
CA ASP A 327 -1.04 19.75 17.26
C ASP A 327 -0.75 21.25 17.50
N HIS A 328 -0.05 21.92 16.56
CA HIS A 328 0.21 23.37 16.63
C HIS A 328 -1.05 24.24 16.43
N CYS A 329 -2.21 23.61 16.21
CA CYS A 329 -3.46 24.27 15.87
C CYS A 329 -4.43 24.50 17.05
N THR A 330 -3.99 24.49 18.31
CA THR A 330 -4.93 24.79 19.42
C THR A 330 -5.35 26.25 19.47
N ASP A 331 -4.48 27.15 19.00
CA ASP A 331 -4.79 28.57 18.86
C ASP A 331 -5.60 28.85 17.58
N THR A 332 -5.44 28.04 16.52
CA THR A 332 -6.25 28.18 15.31
C THR A 332 -7.63 27.58 15.48
N LEU A 333 -7.84 26.51 16.26
CA LEU A 333 -9.17 25.99 16.58
C LEU A 333 -10.02 27.03 17.32
N SER A 334 -9.49 27.62 18.40
CA SER A 334 -10.21 28.65 19.16
C SER A 334 -10.52 29.88 18.31
N THR A 335 -9.60 30.28 17.43
CA THR A 335 -9.80 31.36 16.46
C THR A 335 -10.87 31.01 15.42
N VAL A 336 -10.81 29.81 14.83
CA VAL A 336 -11.79 29.30 13.87
C VAL A 336 -13.19 29.22 14.50
N HIS A 337 -13.32 28.72 15.73
CA HIS A 337 -14.58 28.73 16.46
C HIS A 337 -15.10 30.15 16.72
N THR A 338 -14.20 31.07 17.09
CA THR A 338 -14.57 32.47 17.36
C THR A 338 -15.04 33.19 16.09
N ASP A 339 -14.32 33.03 14.99
CA ASP A 339 -14.64 33.67 13.70
C ASP A 339 -15.91 33.09 13.08
N PHE A 340 -16.08 31.77 13.18
CA PHE A 340 -17.27 31.09 12.70
C PHE A 340 -18.51 31.45 13.54
N GLY A 341 -18.38 31.50 14.87
CA GLY A 341 -19.46 31.93 15.77
C GLY A 341 -19.88 33.39 15.55
N LYS A 342 -18.97 34.26 15.11
CA LYS A 342 -19.27 35.67 14.80
C LYS A 342 -19.94 35.86 13.44
N ASN A 343 -19.51 35.10 12.42
CA ASN A 343 -19.86 35.39 11.03
C ASN A 343 -20.87 34.41 10.43
N GLY A 344 -21.22 33.31 11.13
CA GLY A 344 -22.08 32.26 10.58
C GLY A 344 -21.38 31.36 9.55
N TRP A 345 -20.27 31.82 8.99
CA TRP A 345 -19.55 31.21 7.88
C TRP A 345 -18.06 31.58 7.93
N LEU A 346 -17.20 30.73 7.36
CA LEU A 346 -15.77 31.01 7.22
C LEU A 346 -15.49 31.58 5.82
N HIS A 347 -15.27 32.90 5.72
CA HIS A 347 -15.11 33.64 4.47
C HIS A 347 -13.78 33.36 3.73
N ASP A 348 -12.72 33.00 4.44
CA ASP A 348 -11.37 32.83 3.88
C ASP A 348 -10.97 31.35 3.90
N LYS A 349 -11.01 30.71 2.72
CA LYS A 349 -10.65 29.29 2.56
C LYS A 349 -9.16 29.03 2.80
N ASP A 350 -8.31 30.04 2.60
CA ASP A 350 -6.85 29.89 2.69
C ASP A 350 -6.35 30.04 4.14
N ARG A 351 -7.15 30.67 5.01
CA ARG A 351 -6.92 30.74 6.46
C ARG A 351 -7.42 29.54 7.26
N LEU A 352 -8.10 28.61 6.61
CA LEU A 352 -8.58 27.41 7.29
C LEU A 352 -7.42 26.49 7.66
N PRO A 353 -7.50 25.81 8.81
CA PRO A 353 -6.60 24.72 9.15
C PRO A 353 -6.52 23.70 8.01
N VAL A 354 -5.33 23.17 7.74
CA VAL A 354 -5.06 22.30 6.59
C VAL A 354 -6.01 21.10 6.54
N SER A 355 -6.29 20.47 7.68
CA SER A 355 -7.25 19.36 7.79
C SER A 355 -8.66 19.76 7.34
N LEU A 356 -9.12 20.96 7.72
CA LEU A 356 -10.44 21.44 7.34
C LEU A 356 -10.48 21.84 5.86
N ARG A 357 -9.40 22.40 5.30
CA ARG A 357 -9.28 22.62 3.84
C ARG A 357 -9.35 21.29 3.09
N PHE A 358 -8.62 20.29 3.56
CA PHE A 358 -8.59 18.95 2.96
C PHE A 358 -10.00 18.35 2.95
N ILE A 359 -10.66 18.29 4.10
CA ILE A 359 -12.03 17.79 4.24
C ILE A 359 -13.01 18.54 3.32
N ARG A 360 -12.93 19.88 3.26
CA ARG A 360 -13.83 20.69 2.42
C ARG A 360 -13.60 20.52 0.91
N ARG A 361 -12.45 19.98 0.51
CA ARG A 361 -12.17 19.65 -0.89
C ARG A 361 -12.71 18.27 -1.28
N LEU A 362 -13.04 17.42 -0.31
CA LEU A 362 -13.51 16.04 -0.51
C LEU A 362 -15.04 15.99 -0.67
N THR A 363 -15.55 16.58 -1.75
CA THR A 363 -17.00 16.76 -1.96
C THR A 363 -17.73 15.53 -2.52
N ALA A 364 -17.02 14.53 -3.04
CA ALA A 364 -17.62 13.34 -3.66
C ALA A 364 -17.44 12.05 -2.86
N VAL A 365 -16.87 12.11 -1.66
CA VAL A 365 -16.52 10.91 -0.87
C VAL A 365 -17.79 10.21 -0.41
N ARG A 366 -17.89 8.92 -0.76
CA ARG A 366 -18.97 8.01 -0.38
C ARG A 366 -18.49 6.88 0.52
N HIS A 367 -17.22 6.48 0.38
CA HIS A 367 -16.61 5.42 1.17
C HIS A 367 -15.40 5.97 1.93
N LEU A 368 -15.46 5.93 3.25
CA LEU A 368 -14.41 6.45 4.12
C LEU A 368 -13.86 5.35 5.02
N TYR A 369 -12.55 5.13 4.97
CA TYR A 369 -11.83 4.17 5.81
C TYR A 369 -10.75 4.89 6.62
N LEU A 370 -10.90 4.89 7.94
CA LEU A 370 -9.98 5.54 8.86
C LEU A 370 -9.29 4.48 9.72
N TYR A 371 -7.97 4.42 9.65
CA TYR A 371 -7.12 3.59 10.49
C TYR A 371 -6.27 4.50 11.37
N SER A 372 -6.56 4.50 12.66
CA SER A 372 -5.86 5.33 13.65
C SER A 372 -5.86 6.83 13.30
N PRO A 373 -7.02 7.47 13.02
CA PRO A 373 -7.08 8.88 12.64
C PRO A 373 -6.74 9.80 13.82
N CYS A 374 -6.20 10.99 13.54
CA CYS A 374 -5.98 11.99 14.60
C CYS A 374 -7.28 12.65 15.05
N GLY A 375 -7.31 13.11 16.31
CA GLY A 375 -8.48 13.76 16.92
C GLY A 375 -8.94 15.01 16.19
N VAL A 376 -8.00 15.79 15.65
CA VAL A 376 -8.28 17.02 14.89
C VAL A 376 -9.06 16.73 13.60
N PHE A 377 -8.70 15.67 12.87
CA PHE A 377 -9.43 15.27 11.66
C PHE A 377 -10.88 14.90 12.02
N MET A 378 -11.05 14.07 13.04
CA MET A 378 -12.38 13.67 13.52
C MET A 378 -13.22 14.87 13.96
N GLU A 379 -12.66 15.80 14.72
CA GLU A 379 -13.35 17.03 15.12
C GLU A 379 -13.85 17.84 13.92
N TYR A 380 -13.02 18.01 12.89
CA TYR A 380 -13.42 18.75 11.70
C TYR A 380 -14.43 18.03 10.80
N MET A 381 -14.55 16.69 10.89
CA MET A 381 -15.62 15.97 10.22
C MET A 381 -17.00 16.36 10.76
N ASN A 382 -17.11 16.80 12.02
CA ASN A 382 -18.36 17.32 12.60
C ASN A 382 -18.48 18.84 12.48
N TYR A 383 -17.51 19.51 11.86
CA TYR A 383 -17.55 20.94 11.69
C TYR A 383 -18.56 21.31 10.59
N PRO A 384 -19.50 22.22 10.85
CA PRO A 384 -20.48 22.62 9.86
C PRO A 384 -19.87 23.31 8.63
N ILE A 385 -20.46 23.04 7.47
CA ILE A 385 -20.17 23.72 6.22
C ILE A 385 -20.79 25.14 6.26
N ASN A 386 -21.99 25.24 6.83
CA ASN A 386 -22.80 26.44 6.95
C ASN A 386 -23.63 26.41 8.26
N LEU A 387 -23.56 27.45 9.11
CA LEU A 387 -24.38 27.51 10.33
C LEU A 387 -25.87 27.72 10.07
N ASN A 388 -26.22 28.39 8.99
CA ASN A 388 -27.61 28.66 8.65
C ASN A 388 -28.37 27.37 8.33
N ASP A 389 -27.70 26.39 7.70
CA ASP A 389 -28.29 25.09 7.36
C ASP A 389 -28.46 24.19 8.60
N LEU A 390 -27.63 24.39 9.63
CA LEU A 390 -27.71 23.65 10.89
C LEU A 390 -28.94 24.05 11.72
N ASN A 391 -29.33 25.32 11.66
CA ASN A 391 -30.43 25.88 12.44
C ASN A 391 -31.81 25.63 11.83
N ASP A 392 -31.89 25.28 10.53
CA ASP A 392 -33.16 25.18 9.81
C ASP A 392 -33.85 23.80 9.98
N GLY A 393 -33.19 22.81 10.59
CA GLY A 393 -33.75 21.49 10.97
C GLY A 393 -34.13 20.57 9.80
N LEU A 394 -34.65 21.13 8.69
CA LEU A 394 -35.03 20.47 7.45
C LEU A 394 -33.83 20.25 6.50
N HIS A 395 -32.77 21.07 6.62
CA HIS A 395 -31.59 21.04 5.76
C HIS A 395 -30.31 20.50 6.45
N ALA A 396 -30.46 19.83 7.60
CA ALA A 396 -29.33 19.22 8.31
C ALA A 396 -28.55 18.19 7.44
N ARG A 397 -29.21 17.57 6.45
CA ARG A 397 -28.56 16.79 5.38
C ARG A 397 -27.76 17.73 4.46
N GLY A 398 -26.43 17.70 4.61
CA GLY A 398 -25.50 18.57 3.88
C GLY A 398 -24.90 19.69 4.72
N ALA A 399 -25.35 19.86 5.97
CA ALA A 399 -24.83 20.90 6.86
C ALA A 399 -23.45 20.54 7.47
N LEU A 400 -23.09 19.25 7.47
CA LEU A 400 -21.82 18.73 8.02
C LEU A 400 -20.93 18.15 6.93
N ASN A 401 -19.62 18.18 7.17
CA ASN A 401 -18.66 17.51 6.31
C ASN A 401 -18.92 16.00 6.25
N MET A 402 -18.83 15.43 5.03
CA MET A 402 -19.02 14.00 4.78
C MET A 402 -20.41 13.49 5.24
N SER A 403 -21.46 14.27 4.98
CA SER A 403 -22.85 13.87 5.24
C SER A 403 -23.33 12.76 4.29
N ASP A 404 -22.71 12.62 3.12
CA ASP A 404 -23.21 11.76 2.04
C ASP A 404 -22.49 10.40 1.99
N LEU A 405 -21.91 9.97 3.12
CA LEU A 405 -21.22 8.69 3.23
C LEU A 405 -22.21 7.53 3.12
N GLU A 406 -21.92 6.61 2.20
CA GLU A 406 -22.59 5.31 2.08
C GLU A 406 -21.91 4.25 2.94
N THR A 407 -20.59 4.36 3.12
CA THR A 407 -19.78 3.44 3.92
C THR A 407 -18.80 4.18 4.79
N TRP A 408 -18.74 3.78 6.06
CA TRP A 408 -17.77 4.30 7.01
C TRP A 408 -17.12 3.17 7.82
N TYR A 409 -15.80 3.12 7.76
CA TYR A 409 -14.98 2.23 8.56
C TYR A 409 -14.05 3.04 9.46
N LEU A 410 -14.04 2.73 10.75
CA LEU A 410 -13.16 3.36 11.73
C LEU A 410 -12.48 2.29 12.56
N SER A 411 -11.15 2.19 12.48
CA SER A 411 -10.33 1.31 13.31
C SER A 411 -9.41 2.14 14.20
N VAL A 412 -9.48 1.93 15.52
CA VAL A 412 -8.65 2.62 16.50
C VAL A 412 -8.07 1.61 17.49
N SER A 413 -6.80 1.25 17.30
CA SER A 413 -6.04 0.36 18.18
C SER A 413 -5.21 1.21 19.16
N ASN A 414 -5.59 1.28 20.43
CA ASN A 414 -5.01 2.24 21.39
C ASN A 414 -3.86 1.66 22.24
N LYS A 415 -2.76 2.41 22.33
CA LYS A 415 -1.99 2.66 23.57
C LYS A 415 -1.54 4.12 23.73
N THR A 416 -1.45 4.93 22.66
CA THR A 416 -0.97 6.32 22.73
C THR A 416 -1.75 7.35 21.88
N LEU A 417 -2.80 6.95 21.16
CA LEU A 417 -3.77 7.90 20.55
C LEU A 417 -4.70 8.43 21.65
N CYS A 418 -4.16 9.20 22.58
CA CYS A 418 -4.83 10.10 23.54
C CYS A 418 -3.80 10.66 24.54
N VAL A 419 -2.81 11.46 24.10
CA VAL A 419 -2.16 12.43 25.02
C VAL A 419 -2.64 13.84 24.72
N ARG A 420 -3.97 13.99 24.57
CA ARG A 420 -4.67 15.05 25.27
C ARG A 420 -5.86 14.43 26.02
N PRO A 421 -5.92 14.55 27.35
CA PRO A 421 -7.12 14.20 28.09
C PRO A 421 -8.23 15.18 27.65
N GLY A 422 -9.25 14.69 26.94
CA GLY A 422 -10.46 15.49 26.69
C GLY A 422 -11.14 15.43 25.32
N LYS A 423 -10.57 14.79 24.28
CA LYS A 423 -11.25 14.63 22.98
C LYS A 423 -11.29 13.16 22.56
N ASN A 424 -12.23 12.47 23.16
CA ASN A 424 -12.47 11.04 23.07
C ASN A 424 -13.21 10.68 21.77
N VAL A 425 -12.86 9.55 21.13
CA VAL A 425 -13.61 8.99 19.99
C VAL A 425 -15.11 8.90 20.33
N GLY A 426 -15.44 8.55 21.58
CA GLY A 426 -16.82 8.53 22.06
C GLY A 426 -17.51 9.90 22.03
N THR A 427 -16.81 10.99 22.37
CA THR A 427 -17.35 12.36 22.29
C THR A 427 -17.62 12.75 20.84
N PHE A 428 -16.68 12.45 19.94
CA PHE A 428 -16.86 12.70 18.51
C PHE A 428 -18.07 11.95 17.95
N LEU A 429 -18.20 10.65 18.26
CA LEU A 429 -19.33 9.82 17.84
C LEU A 429 -20.65 10.37 18.40
N ARG A 430 -20.68 10.72 19.69
CA ARG A 430 -21.86 11.33 20.33
C ARG A 430 -22.28 12.61 19.61
N GLN A 431 -21.36 13.55 19.41
CA GLN A 431 -21.64 14.81 18.73
C GLN A 431 -22.19 14.59 17.31
N ARG A 432 -21.61 13.64 16.57
CA ARG A 432 -22.06 13.32 15.21
C ARG A 432 -23.48 12.75 15.20
N LEU A 433 -23.79 11.85 16.14
CA LEU A 433 -25.12 11.26 16.29
C LEU A 433 -26.15 12.30 16.74
N GLU A 434 -25.81 13.15 17.70
CA GLU A 434 -26.67 14.23 18.21
C GLU A 434 -26.99 15.24 17.10
N CYS A 435 -26.02 15.64 16.28
CA CYS A 435 -26.26 16.53 15.14
C CYS A 435 -27.21 15.94 14.08
N TRP A 436 -27.33 14.62 14.06
CA TRP A 436 -28.24 13.89 13.18
C TRP A 436 -29.54 13.46 13.84
N SER A 437 -29.71 13.75 15.14
CA SER A 437 -30.89 13.34 15.89
C SER A 437 -31.79 14.53 16.17
N MET A 438 -33.07 14.41 15.86
CA MET A 438 -34.09 15.38 16.30
C MET A 438 -35.04 14.68 17.27
N ASP A 439 -35.27 15.29 18.43
CA ASP A 439 -36.10 14.72 19.52
C ASP A 439 -35.69 13.29 19.94
N GLY A 440 -34.39 13.00 19.89
CA GLY A 440 -33.83 11.69 20.24
C GLY A 440 -34.03 10.61 19.16
N VAL A 441 -34.59 10.96 17.99
CA VAL A 441 -34.71 10.06 16.84
C VAL A 441 -33.63 10.39 15.82
N TYR A 442 -32.84 9.39 15.43
CA TYR A 442 -31.82 9.53 14.40
C TYR A 442 -32.46 9.78 13.02
N ASN A 443 -32.17 10.94 12.43
CA ASN A 443 -32.58 11.39 11.09
C ASN A 443 -31.37 11.58 10.15
N GLY A 444 -30.22 11.02 10.51
CA GLY A 444 -28.99 11.16 9.74
C GLY A 444 -29.02 10.46 8.37
N PRO A 445 -27.92 10.54 7.61
CA PRO A 445 -27.76 9.75 6.39
C PRO A 445 -27.94 8.27 6.69
N ASP A 446 -28.61 7.56 5.78
CA ASP A 446 -28.73 6.11 5.86
C ASP A 446 -27.39 5.50 5.42
N ILE A 447 -26.43 5.48 6.35
CA ILE A 447 -25.13 4.88 6.10
C ILE A 447 -25.32 3.37 6.08
N ALA A 448 -25.45 2.83 4.87
CA ALA A 448 -25.75 1.41 4.63
C ALA A 448 -24.78 0.46 5.35
N LYS A 449 -23.54 0.91 5.61
CA LYS A 449 -22.52 0.12 6.30
C LYS A 449 -21.61 0.97 7.18
N VAL A 450 -21.71 0.80 8.49
CA VAL A 450 -20.75 1.33 9.47
C VAL A 450 -20.07 0.17 10.21
N ASP A 451 -18.74 0.14 10.20
CA ASP A 451 -17.93 -0.85 10.94
C ASP A 451 -16.91 -0.10 11.81
N LEU A 452 -17.13 -0.16 13.13
CA LEU A 452 -16.28 0.44 14.15
C LEU A 452 -15.47 -0.66 14.82
N ARG A 453 -14.14 -0.59 14.72
CA ARG A 453 -13.21 -1.49 15.41
C ARG A 453 -12.39 -0.71 16.43
N LEU A 454 -12.67 -0.92 17.70
CA LEU A 454 -12.17 -0.06 18.77
C LEU A 454 -11.43 -0.90 19.81
N SER A 455 -10.33 -0.38 20.37
CA SER A 455 -9.69 -1.01 21.52
C SER A 455 -10.62 -1.06 22.73
N GLY A 456 -10.41 -2.00 23.64
CA GLY A 456 -11.23 -2.15 24.86
C GLY A 456 -11.33 -0.86 25.70
N SER A 457 -10.27 -0.06 25.77
CA SER A 457 -10.28 1.24 26.46
C SER A 457 -11.22 2.29 25.83
N ILE A 458 -11.37 2.26 24.50
CA ILE A 458 -12.28 3.16 23.76
C ILE A 458 -13.70 2.60 23.79
N MET A 459 -13.87 1.28 23.75
CA MET A 459 -15.17 0.63 23.91
C MET A 459 -15.87 1.10 25.20
N CYS A 460 -15.14 1.21 26.32
CA CYS A 460 -15.70 1.72 27.57
C CYS A 460 -16.26 3.15 27.47
N GLN A 461 -15.73 3.98 26.56
CA GLN A 461 -16.20 5.36 26.36
C GLN A 461 -17.49 5.44 25.55
N ILE A 462 -17.79 4.41 24.75
CA ILE A 462 -18.97 4.39 23.88
C ILE A 462 -20.15 3.62 24.51
N GLN A 463 -19.95 2.93 25.63
CA GLN A 463 -21.03 2.24 26.36
C GLN A 463 -22.22 3.17 26.64
N ASP A 464 -21.95 4.41 27.03
CA ASP A 464 -22.98 5.42 27.32
C ASP A 464 -23.78 5.88 26.08
N ILE A 465 -23.28 5.62 24.87
CA ILE A 465 -23.95 5.97 23.61
C ILE A 465 -24.39 4.75 22.79
N GLU A 466 -24.18 3.52 23.28
CA GLU A 466 -24.62 2.30 22.58
C GLU A 466 -26.13 2.32 22.29
N THR A 467 -26.92 2.91 23.19
CA THR A 467 -28.37 3.07 23.02
C THR A 467 -28.75 4.05 21.89
N LEU A 468 -27.85 4.95 21.51
CA LEU A 468 -28.01 5.91 20.41
C LEU A 468 -27.51 5.37 19.08
N LEU A 469 -26.77 4.25 19.08
CA LEU A 469 -26.23 3.68 17.85
C LEU A 469 -27.35 3.02 17.03
N PRO A 470 -27.44 3.31 15.72
CA PRO A 470 -28.33 2.57 14.83
C PRO A 470 -28.00 1.08 14.86
N ARG A 471 -29.03 0.22 14.92
CA ARG A 471 -28.87 -1.25 14.98
C ARG A 471 -28.07 -1.84 13.81
N ALA A 472 -27.99 -1.12 12.69
CA ALA A 472 -27.24 -1.52 11.51
C ALA A 472 -25.71 -1.33 11.66
N TRP A 473 -25.26 -0.60 12.67
CA TRP A 473 -23.82 -0.34 12.88
C TRP A 473 -23.17 -1.56 13.53
N LYS A 474 -22.08 -2.03 12.91
CA LYS A 474 -21.26 -3.09 13.47
C LYS A 474 -20.19 -2.47 14.36
N VAL A 475 -20.15 -2.90 15.62
CA VAL A 475 -19.10 -2.50 16.58
C VAL A 475 -18.35 -3.76 17.01
N THR A 476 -17.03 -3.73 16.87
CA THR A 476 -16.14 -4.85 17.21
C THR A 476 -15.06 -4.35 18.15
N CYS A 477 -14.83 -5.07 19.25
CA CYS A 477 -13.68 -4.82 20.11
C CYS A 477 -12.42 -5.42 19.47
N LEU A 478 -11.35 -4.64 19.37
CA LEU A 478 -10.01 -5.14 19.05
C LEU A 478 -9.41 -5.71 20.34
N GLU A 479 -9.01 -6.98 20.30
CA GLU A 479 -8.30 -7.66 21.40
C GLU A 479 -6.90 -7.08 21.64
#